data_AF-A0A924QSC7-F1
#
_entry.id   AF-A0A924QSC7-F1
#
_cell.length_a   1.000
_cell.length_b   1.000
_cell.length_c   1.000
_cell.angle_alpha   90.00
_cell.angle_beta   90.00
_cell.angle_gamma   90.00
#
_symmetry.space_group_name_H-M   'P 1'
#
loop_
_entity.id
_entity.type
_entity.pdbx_description
1 polymer ?
#
loop_
_entity_poly.entity_id
_entity_poly.type
_entity_poly.pdbx_seq_one_letter_code
_entity_poly.pdbx_strand_id
1 'polypeptide(L)'
;MVSPLPPQVRRARVGVALFFLTNGALFANLLPRYPQIKSALGLSNTEFGLAVAAFPVGALIAGLAAGALIRRFRSSRIAVVGSV
;
A
#
# COMPACT_ATOMS: atom_id res chain seq x y z
N MET A 1 -14.69 32.88 -7.30
CA MET A 1 -14.58 32.34 -8.68
C MET A 1 -13.42 31.34 -8.67
N VAL A 2 -13.70 30.03 -8.65
CA VAL A 2 -12.64 29.00 -8.64
C VAL A 2 -12.20 28.76 -10.08
N SER A 3 -10.97 29.15 -10.42
CA SER A 3 -10.40 28.88 -11.74
C SER A 3 -10.32 27.37 -11.99
N PRO A 4 -10.62 26.88 -13.20
CA PRO A 4 -10.50 25.45 -13.50
C PRO A 4 -9.10 24.95 -13.19
N LEU A 5 -8.99 23.83 -12.47
CA LEU A 5 -7.69 23.23 -12.20
C LEU A 5 -6.99 22.86 -13.52
N PRO A 6 -5.67 23.12 -13.66
CA PRO A 6 -4.92 22.72 -14.84
C PRO A 6 -5.13 21.24 -15.16
N PRO A 7 -5.22 20.85 -16.46
CA PRO A 7 -5.46 19.46 -16.84
C PRO A 7 -4.49 18.45 -16.23
N GLN A 8 -3.23 18.84 -15.98
CA GLN A 8 -2.26 17.97 -15.32
C GLN A 8 -2.64 17.63 -13.87
N VAL A 9 -3.19 18.59 -13.13
CA VAL A 9 -3.61 18.40 -11.72
C VAL A 9 -4.81 17.46 -11.64
N ARG A 10 -5.77 17.58 -12.57
CA ARG A 10 -6.90 16.64 -12.68
C ARG A 10 -6.43 15.22 -12.94
N ARG A 11 -5.50 15.03 -13.89
CA ARG A 11 -4.91 13.72 -14.20
C ARG A 11 -4.15 13.14 -13.01
N ALA A 12 -3.35 13.97 -12.33
CA ALA A 12 -2.63 13.54 -11.12
C ALA A 12 -3.58 13.09 -10.01
N ARG A 13 -4.69 13.81 -9.78
CA ARG A 13 -5.70 13.43 -8.79
C ARG A 13 -6.33 12.07 -9.11
N VAL A 14 -6.70 11.84 -10.37
CA VAL A 14 -7.23 10.53 -10.79
C VAL A 14 -6.19 9.44 -10.61
N GLY A 15 -4.94 9.69 -10.99
CA GLY A 15 -3.84 8.73 -10.81
C GLY A 15 -3.63 8.34 -9.35
N VAL A 16 -3.63 9.32 -8.44
CA VAL A 16 -3.54 9.06 -6.99
C VAL A 16 -4.76 8.29 -6.48
N ALA A 17 -5.97 8.64 -6.93
CA ALA A 17 -7.18 7.94 -6.55
C ALA A 17 -7.14 6.46 -6.99
N LEU A 18 -6.74 6.20 -8.23
CA LEU A 18 -6.58 4.84 -8.74
C LEU A 18 -5.48 4.07 -8.00
N PHE A 19 -4.37 4.73 -7.67
CA PHE A 19 -3.29 4.13 -6.88
C PHE A 19 -3.77 3.67 -5.49
N PHE A 20 -4.52 4.49 -4.77
CA PHE A 20 -5.08 4.08 -3.48
C PHE A 20 -6.21 3.07 -3.63
N LEU A 21 -7.00 3.15 -4.70
CA LEU A 21 -8.03 2.17 -5.02
C LEU A 21 -7.43 0.78 -5.23
N THR A 22 -6.33 0.66 -6.00
CA THR A 22 -5.67 -0.64 -6.22
C THR A 22 -5.13 -1.22 -4.92
N ASN A 23 -4.52 -0.39 -4.07
CA ASN A 23 -4.01 -0.84 -2.78
C ASN A 23 -5.14 -1.35 -1.87
N GLY A 24 -6.27 -0.65 -1.81
CA GLY A 24 -7.43 -1.09 -1.05
C GLY A 24 -8.10 -2.35 -1.63
N ALA A 25 -8.26 -2.40 -2.96
CA ALA A 25 -8.89 -3.51 -3.65
C ALA A 25 -8.11 -4.83 -3.47
N LEU A 26 -6.77 -4.77 -3.44
CA LEU A 26 -5.93 -5.94 -3.16
C LEU A 26 -6.23 -6.52 -1.77
N PHE A 27 -6.25 -5.69 -0.73
CA PHE A 27 -6.58 -6.15 0.63
C PHE A 27 -8.00 -6.67 0.76
N ALA A 28 -8.97 -5.98 0.15
CA ALA A 28 -10.37 -6.40 0.16
C ALA A 28 -10.57 -7.79 -0.46
N ASN A 29 -9.77 -8.14 -1.46
CA ASN A 29 -9.77 -9.47 -2.08
C ASN A 29 -8.95 -10.51 -1.31
N LEU A 30 -7.86 -10.07 -0.65
CA LEU A 30 -6.92 -10.96 0.02
C LEU A 30 -7.43 -11.44 1.38
N LEU A 31 -7.98 -10.55 2.21
CA LEU A 31 -8.43 -10.87 3.58
C LEU A 31 -9.44 -12.03 3.64
N PRO A 32 -10.49 -12.09 2.79
CA PRO A 32 -11.41 -13.22 2.79
C PRO A 32 -10.76 -14.55 2.42
N ARG A 33 -9.62 -14.52 1.71
CA ARG A 33 -8.88 -15.71 1.27
C ARG A 33 -7.82 -16.16 2.27
N TYR A 34 -7.57 -15.40 3.34
CA TYR A 34 -6.61 -15.77 4.38
C TYR A 34 -6.82 -17.17 4.96
N PRO A 35 -8.05 -17.63 5.27
CA PRO A 35 -8.27 -19.00 5.74
C PRO A 35 -7.82 -20.05 4.73
N GLN A 36 -8.06 -19.81 3.44
CA GLN A 36 -7.69 -20.70 2.33
C GLN A 36 -6.18 -20.71 2.10
N ILE A 37 -5.53 -19.56 2.17
CA ILE A 37 -4.06 -19.44 2.04
C ILE A 37 -3.38 -20.16 3.21
N LYS A 38 -3.87 -19.95 4.43
CA LYS A 38 -3.34 -20.62 5.62
C LYS A 38 -3.43 -22.14 5.52
N SER A 39 -4.59 -22.66 5.09
CA SER A 39 -4.78 -24.11 4.94
C SER A 39 -3.96 -24.67 3.78
N ALA A 40 -3.90 -23.99 2.63
CA ALA A 40 -3.12 -24.42 1.48
C ALA A 40 -1.61 -24.47 1.75
N LEU A 41 -1.10 -23.57 2.61
CA LEU A 41 0.29 -23.55 3.05
C LEU A 41 0.57 -24.42 4.29
N GLY A 42 -0.45 -25.08 4.86
CA GLY A 42 -0.29 -25.94 6.04
C GLY A 42 0.17 -25.21 7.30
N LEU A 43 -0.07 -23.89 7.41
CA LEU A 43 0.47 -23.06 8.48
C LEU A 43 -0.26 -23.27 9.81
N SER A 44 0.51 -23.31 10.90
CA SER A 44 -0.02 -23.19 12.26
C SER A 44 -0.61 -21.80 12.51
N ASN A 45 -1.40 -21.66 13.59
CA ASN A 45 -1.93 -20.36 14.02
C ASN A 45 -0.82 -19.34 14.29
N THR A 46 0.29 -19.78 14.88
CA THR A 46 1.41 -18.93 15.27
C THR A 46 2.18 -18.44 14.04
N GLU A 47 2.50 -19.33 13.10
CA GLU A 47 3.20 -18.95 11.86
C GLU A 47 2.38 -17.98 11.03
N PHE A 48 1.08 -18.26 10.88
CA PHE A 48 0.17 -17.37 10.19
C PHE A 48 0.03 -16.00 10.90
N GLY A 49 -0.09 -16.01 12.24
CA GLY A 49 -0.14 -14.78 13.03
C GLY A 49 1.12 -13.93 12.89
N LEU A 50 2.31 -14.55 12.89
CA LEU A 50 3.58 -13.86 12.66
C LEU A 50 3.67 -13.29 11.25
N ALA A 51 3.23 -14.04 10.23
CA ALA A 51 3.19 -13.56 8.85
C ALA A 51 2.29 -12.32 8.70
N VAL A 52 1.11 -12.33 9.31
CA VAL A 52 0.19 -11.18 9.32
C VAL A 52 0.79 -10.01 10.12
N ALA A 53 1.44 -10.27 11.25
CA ALA A 53 2.08 -9.25 12.08
C ALA A 53 3.32 -8.61 11.42
N ALA A 54 4.01 -9.33 10.53
CA ALA A 54 5.14 -8.79 9.79
C ALA A 54 4.75 -7.58 8.93
N PHE A 55 3.49 -7.52 8.45
CA PHE A 55 3.01 -6.39 7.65
C PHE A 55 3.02 -5.05 8.40
N PRO A 56 2.33 -4.87 9.53
CA PRO A 56 2.39 -3.62 10.29
C PRO A 56 3.79 -3.33 10.85
N VAL A 57 4.59 -4.35 11.20
CA VAL A 57 5.99 -4.15 11.63
C VAL A 57 6.82 -3.55 10.49
N GLY A 58 6.73 -4.12 9.29
CA GLY A 58 7.39 -3.60 8.09
C GLY A 58 6.91 -2.18 7.76
N ALA A 59 5.62 -1.90 7.90
CA ALA A 59 5.05 -0.57 7.68
C ALA A 59 5.63 0.48 8.67
N LEU A 60 5.81 0.12 9.95
CA LEU A 60 6.45 1.00 10.93
C LEU A 60 7.90 1.31 10.54
N ILE A 61 8.68 0.28 10.19
CA ILE A 61 10.08 0.44 9.77
C ILE A 61 10.18 1.32 8.51
N ALA A 62 9.33 1.04 7.51
CA ALA A 62 9.28 1.81 6.26
C ALA A 62 8.84 3.25 6.51
N GLY A 63 7.87 3.47 7.42
CA GLY A 63 7.39 4.80 7.80
C GLY A 63 8.49 5.69 8.38
N LEU A 64 9.39 5.13 9.20
CA LEU A 64 10.56 5.85 9.72
C LEU A 64 11.51 6.30 8.60
N ALA A 65 11.70 5.46 7.58
CA ALA A 65 12.55 5.77 6.42
C ALA A 65 11.88 6.69 5.38
N ALA A 66 10.54 6.74 5.35
CA ALA A 66 9.78 7.40 4.29
C ALA A 66 10.16 8.87 4.10
N GLY A 67 10.29 9.64 5.18
CA GLY A 67 10.65 11.05 5.10
C GLY A 67 12.01 11.29 4.44
N ALA A 68 13.01 10.48 4.77
CA ALA A 68 14.35 10.58 4.17
C ALA A 68 14.33 10.18 2.68
N LEU A 69 13.64 9.09 2.35
CA LEU A 69 13.51 8.60 0.98
C LEU A 69 12.76 9.58 0.08
N ILE A 70 11.65 10.16 0.55
CA ILE A 70 10.86 11.13 -0.20
C ILE A 70 11.68 12.40 -0.50
N ARG A 71 12.44 12.91 0.48
CA ARG A 71 13.32 14.06 0.28
C ARG A 71 14.40 13.78 -0.77
N ARG A 72 14.93 12.56 -0.81
CA ARG A 72 16.01 12.18 -1.76
C ARG A 72 15.51 11.81 -3.15
N PHE A 73 14.35 11.16 -3.26
CA PHE A 73 13.92 10.50 -4.49
C PHE A 73 12.57 10.96 -5.05
N ARG A 74 11.93 11.95 -4.41
CA ARG A 74 10.58 12.46 -4.72
C ARG A 74 9.46 11.53 -4.26
N SER A 75 8.38 12.13 -3.75
CA SER A 75 7.20 11.43 -3.25
C SER A 75 6.56 10.51 -4.28
N SER A 76 6.46 10.94 -5.55
CA SER A 76 5.81 10.12 -6.58
C SER A 76 6.56 8.84 -6.91
N ARG A 77 7.90 8.83 -6.88
CA ARG A 77 8.68 7.62 -7.13
C ARG A 77 8.63 6.67 -5.94
N ILE A 78 8.77 7.20 -4.73
CA ILE A 78 8.69 6.40 -3.50
C ILE A 78 7.28 5.81 -3.33
N ALA A 79 6.22 6.55 -3.67
CA ALA A 79 4.86 6.03 -3.63
C ALA A 79 4.68 4.84 -4.59
N VAL A 80 5.17 4.93 -5.83
CA VAL A 80 5.03 3.85 -6.82
C VAL A 80 5.83 2.60 -6.40
N VAL A 81 7.06 2.78 -5.92
CA VAL A 81 7.91 1.65 -5.47
C VAL A 81 7.37 1.01 -4.20
N GLY A 82 6.85 1.82 -3.27
CA GLY A 82 6.28 1.38 -1.99
C GLY A 82 4.80 1.02 -2.06
N SER A 83 4.27 0.77 -3.26
CA SER A 83 2.92 0.22 -3.41
C SER A 83 2.81 -1.11 -2.67
N VAL A 84 1.62 -1.41 -2.19
CA VAL A 84 1.28 -2.67 -1.50
C VAL A 84 1.38 -3.84 -2.47
#